data_AF-A0A8J7LH64-F1
#
_entry.id   AF-A0A8J7LH64-F1
#
_cell.length_a   1.000
_cell.length_b   1.000
_cell.length_c   1.000
_cell.angle_alpha   90.00
_cell.angle_beta   90.00
_cell.angle_gamma   90.00
#
_symmetry.space_group_name_H-M   'P 1'
#
loop_
_entity.id
_entity.type
_entity.pdbx_description
1 polymer ?
#
loop_
_entity_poly.entity_id
_entity_poly.type
_entity_poly.pdbx_seq_one_letter_code
_entity_poly.pdbx_strand_id
1 'polypeptide(L)'
;MPKPLDPKCQLCAKLPTAKAKVLHGASGDGCWNPNVCHNRRSFYRRRTKDDSLEIEAIAVEPPATYFAVLYLYKEPGDKPLHALGAELWLGQQPICRLEPIHCFGLTAGKIRAYTDQVLQAFAKQYSVTLYQYKDMFEISPTHCLVRPCPLHPQS
;
A
#
# COMPACT_ATOMS: atom_id res chain seq x y z
N MET A 1 -24.14 -8.66 22.68
CA MET A 1 -23.44 -9.19 21.49
C MET A 1 -23.80 -10.65 21.29
N PRO A 2 -24.13 -11.10 20.07
CA PRO A 2 -24.44 -12.51 19.84
C PRO A 2 -23.18 -13.35 20.08
N LYS A 3 -23.33 -14.53 20.71
CA LYS A 3 -22.20 -15.42 21.00
C LYS A 3 -21.41 -15.73 19.71
N PRO A 4 -20.07 -15.73 19.78
CA PRO A 4 -19.22 -16.14 18.67
C PRO A 4 -19.55 -17.59 18.28
N LEU A 5 -19.43 -17.89 16.99
CA LEU A 5 -19.71 -19.21 16.46
C LEU A 5 -18.59 -20.18 16.85
N ASP A 6 -18.98 -21.40 17.21
CA ASP A 6 -18.04 -22.48 17.50
C ASP A 6 -17.33 -22.94 16.21
N PRO A 7 -15.99 -22.87 16.13
CA PRO A 7 -15.25 -23.20 14.90
C PRO A 7 -15.45 -24.64 14.42
N LYS A 8 -15.59 -25.59 15.35
CA LYS A 8 -15.81 -27.01 15.03
C LYS A 8 -17.19 -27.19 14.39
N CYS A 9 -18.21 -26.53 14.94
CA CYS A 9 -19.56 -26.53 14.38
C CYS A 9 -19.65 -25.80 13.04
N GLN A 10 -18.86 -24.74 12.82
CA GLN A 10 -18.76 -24.06 11.52
C GLN A 10 -18.22 -24.99 10.43
N LEU A 11 -17.13 -25.72 10.71
CA LEU A 11 -16.56 -26.68 9.77
C LEU A 11 -17.50 -27.87 9.53
N CYS A 12 -18.07 -28.44 10.60
CA CYS A 12 -19.03 -29.54 10.50
C CYS A 12 -20.29 -29.17 9.71
N ALA A 13 -20.75 -27.92 9.81
CA ALA A 13 -21.91 -27.42 9.07
C ALA A 13 -21.71 -27.41 7.55
N LYS A 14 -20.46 -27.23 7.07
CA LYS A 14 -20.11 -27.24 5.64
C LYS A 14 -20.05 -28.64 5.02
N LEU A 15 -19.96 -29.70 5.83
CA LEU A 15 -19.90 -31.09 5.33
C LEU A 15 -21.28 -31.61 4.85
N PRO A 16 -21.32 -32.67 4.03
CA PRO A 16 -22.54 -33.46 3.86
C PRO A 16 -22.92 -34.16 5.18
N THR A 17 -24.23 -34.28 5.47
CA THR A 17 -24.73 -34.88 6.71
C THR A 17 -24.24 -36.31 6.93
N ALA A 18 -24.17 -37.13 5.87
CA ALA A 18 -23.65 -38.49 5.95
C ALA A 18 -22.18 -38.53 6.39
N LYS A 19 -21.33 -37.67 5.80
CA LYS A 19 -19.92 -37.54 6.15
C LYS A 19 -19.72 -37.04 7.58
N ALA A 20 -20.54 -36.08 8.02
CA ALA A 20 -20.50 -35.57 9.38
C ALA A 20 -20.91 -36.62 10.43
N LYS A 21 -21.89 -37.49 10.12
CA LYS A 21 -22.28 -38.61 10.98
C LYS A 21 -21.19 -39.67 11.12
N VAL A 22 -20.41 -39.93 10.08
CA VAL A 22 -19.29 -40.87 10.15
C VAL A 22 -18.14 -40.28 10.98
N LEU A 23 -17.71 -39.06 10.64
CA LEU A 23 -16.57 -38.41 11.29
C LEU A 23 -16.81 -38.03 12.75
N HIS A 24 -18.06 -37.70 13.10
CA HIS A 24 -18.41 -37.24 14.44
C HIS A 24 -19.37 -38.17 15.19
N GLY A 25 -19.83 -39.26 14.58
CA GLY A 25 -20.68 -40.25 15.24
C GLY A 25 -19.88 -41.25 16.06
N ALA A 26 -20.50 -42.40 16.33
CA ALA A 26 -19.93 -43.45 17.18
C ALA A 26 -18.59 -44.01 16.68
N SER A 27 -18.37 -44.02 15.36
CA SER A 27 -17.12 -44.45 14.72
C SER A 27 -16.07 -43.34 14.59
N GLY A 28 -16.39 -42.13 15.06
CA GLY A 28 -15.55 -40.95 14.95
C GLY A 28 -15.25 -40.34 16.31
N ASP A 29 -15.33 -39.02 16.42
CA ASP A 29 -15.02 -38.30 17.67
C ASP A 29 -16.18 -38.21 18.68
N GLY A 30 -17.30 -38.88 18.42
CA GLY A 30 -18.47 -38.91 19.32
C GLY A 30 -19.19 -37.58 19.53
N CYS A 31 -18.83 -36.51 18.81
CA CYS A 31 -19.40 -35.18 18.99
C CYS A 31 -20.83 -35.03 18.41
N TRP A 32 -21.26 -35.94 17.54
CA TRP A 32 -22.55 -35.87 16.84
C TRP A 32 -23.72 -36.17 17.78
N ASN A 33 -24.63 -35.20 17.91
CA ASN A 33 -25.87 -35.35 18.65
C ASN A 33 -27.08 -35.25 17.69
N PRO A 34 -27.84 -36.35 17.48
CA PRO A 34 -28.99 -36.39 16.57
C PRO A 34 -30.06 -35.32 16.87
N ASN A 35 -30.23 -34.93 18.13
CA ASN A 35 -31.29 -34.02 18.57
C ASN A 35 -30.97 -32.55 18.25
N VAL A 36 -29.68 -32.17 18.16
CA VAL A 36 -29.29 -30.76 18.01
C VAL A 36 -28.42 -30.47 16.79
N CYS A 37 -27.60 -31.44 16.34
CA CYS A 37 -26.63 -31.19 15.27
C CYS A 37 -27.29 -30.92 13.92
N HIS A 38 -28.46 -31.48 13.63
CA HIS A 38 -29.17 -31.19 12.39
C HIS A 38 -29.54 -29.71 12.27
N ASN A 39 -30.22 -29.16 13.29
CA ASN A 39 -30.65 -27.77 13.34
C ASN A 39 -29.46 -26.81 13.49
N ARG A 40 -28.48 -27.17 14.34
CA ARG A 40 -27.26 -26.40 14.54
C ARG A 40 -26.49 -26.24 13.23
N ARG A 41 -26.32 -27.30 12.43
CA ARG A 41 -25.62 -27.21 11.13
C ARG A 41 -26.37 -26.38 10.09
N SER A 42 -27.69 -26.34 10.12
CA SER A 42 -28.48 -25.43 9.28
C SER A 42 -28.28 -23.96 9.68
N PHE A 43 -28.31 -23.67 10.99
CA PHE A 43 -28.05 -22.32 11.52
C PHE A 43 -26.64 -21.83 11.17
N TYR A 44 -25.63 -22.67 11.40
CA TYR A 44 -24.23 -22.32 11.12
C TYR A 44 -24.00 -22.08 9.62
N ARG A 45 -24.56 -22.90 8.72
CA ARG A 45 -24.46 -22.66 7.26
C ARG A 45 -25.01 -21.30 6.84
N ARG A 46 -26.15 -20.89 7.39
CA ARG A 46 -26.76 -19.58 7.09
C ARG A 46 -25.92 -18.42 7.62
N ARG A 47 -25.28 -18.59 8.78
CA ARG A 47 -24.47 -17.56 9.41
C ARG A 47 -23.03 -17.50 8.88
N THR A 48 -22.56 -18.57 8.22
CA THR A 48 -21.29 -18.61 7.46
C THR A 48 -21.46 -18.31 5.98
N LYS A 49 -22.70 -18.07 5.52
CA LYS A 49 -22.94 -17.50 4.20
C LYS A 49 -22.50 -16.04 4.33
N ASP A 50 -21.23 -15.82 4.02
CA ASP A 50 -20.69 -14.48 3.89
C ASP A 50 -21.32 -13.91 2.62
N ASP A 51 -22.29 -13.01 2.77
CA ASP A 51 -22.85 -12.21 1.67
C ASP A 51 -21.85 -11.14 1.23
N SER A 52 -20.57 -11.26 1.59
CA SER A 52 -19.47 -10.62 0.88
C SER A 52 -19.45 -11.19 -0.54
N LEU A 53 -20.31 -10.65 -1.38
CA LEU A 53 -20.24 -10.75 -2.83
C LEU A 53 -18.77 -10.65 -3.21
N GLU A 54 -18.23 -11.69 -3.84
CA GLU A 54 -16.92 -11.64 -4.47
C GLU A 54 -16.95 -10.43 -5.40
N ILE A 55 -16.29 -9.35 -4.98
CA ILE A 55 -16.24 -8.13 -5.77
C ILE A 55 -15.44 -8.51 -7.01
N GLU A 56 -16.13 -8.65 -8.14
CA GLU A 56 -15.47 -8.86 -9.42
C GLU A 56 -14.56 -7.67 -9.70
N ALA A 57 -13.25 -7.92 -9.67
CA ALA A 57 -12.25 -6.91 -9.98
C ALA A 57 -12.10 -6.80 -11.50
N ILE A 58 -12.26 -5.59 -12.03
CA ILE A 58 -11.93 -5.28 -13.42
C ILE A 58 -10.46 -4.86 -13.49
N ALA A 59 -9.71 -5.51 -14.38
CA ALA A 59 -8.34 -5.10 -14.70
C ALA A 59 -8.36 -4.03 -15.80
N VAL A 60 -7.90 -2.82 -15.48
CA VAL A 60 -7.68 -1.73 -16.43
C VAL A 60 -6.19 -1.42 -16.43
N GLU A 61 -5.56 -1.44 -17.60
CA GLU A 61 -4.15 -1.07 -17.74
C GLU A 61 -3.97 0.44 -17.51
N PRO A 62 -3.04 0.85 -16.62
CA PRO A 62 -2.80 2.27 -16.37
C PRO A 62 -2.09 2.94 -17.55
N PRO A 63 -2.36 4.22 -17.83
CA PRO A 63 -1.71 4.94 -18.92
C PRO A 63 -0.20 5.07 -18.68
N ALA A 64 0.58 4.77 -19.72
CA ALA A 64 2.04 4.87 -19.71
C ALA A 64 2.51 6.29 -20.10
N THR A 65 2.26 7.26 -19.22
CA THR A 65 2.68 8.66 -19.41
C THR A 65 3.93 8.95 -18.59
N TYR A 66 4.90 9.65 -19.20
CA TYR A 66 6.04 10.19 -18.47
C TYR A 66 5.66 11.43 -17.65
N PHE A 67 6.11 11.48 -16.40
CA PHE A 67 6.01 12.67 -15.56
C PHE A 67 7.10 12.68 -14.50
N ALA A 68 7.49 13.87 -14.04
CA ALA A 68 8.45 14.03 -12.96
C ALA A 68 7.76 14.54 -11.69
N VAL A 69 8.24 14.11 -10.53
CA VAL A 69 7.82 14.60 -9.21
C VAL A 69 9.02 15.10 -8.43
N LEU A 70 8.79 16.08 -7.56
CA LEU A 70 9.82 16.68 -6.72
C LEU A 70 9.52 16.40 -5.25
N TYR A 71 10.52 15.96 -4.50
CA TYR A 71 10.45 15.73 -3.06
C TYR A 71 11.21 16.84 -2.34
N LEU A 72 10.52 17.56 -1.46
CA LEU A 72 11.05 18.68 -0.69
C LEU A 72 11.09 18.30 0.79
N TYR A 73 12.28 18.10 1.33
CA TYR A 73 12.46 17.86 2.75
C TYR A 73 12.50 19.21 3.46
N LYS A 74 11.40 19.60 4.11
CA LYS A 74 11.28 20.88 4.81
C LYS A 74 10.25 20.81 5.93
N GLU A 75 10.44 21.65 6.95
CA GLU A 75 9.40 21.87 7.94
C GLU A 75 8.20 22.61 7.31
N PRO A 76 6.98 22.41 7.83
CA PRO A 76 5.81 23.17 7.38
C PRO A 76 5.98 24.68 7.57
N GLY A 77 5.30 25.45 6.71
CA GLY A 77 5.32 26.91 6.73
C GLY A 77 6.52 27.51 5.99
N ASP A 78 6.88 28.74 6.37
CA ASP A 78 7.97 29.51 5.74
C ASP A 78 9.33 29.17 6.36
N LYS A 79 9.68 27.89 6.28
CA LYS A 79 10.94 27.34 6.79
C LYS A 79 11.88 27.01 5.63
N PRO A 80 13.21 27.16 5.82
CA PRO A 80 14.17 26.82 4.79
C PRO A 80 14.06 25.37 4.32
N LEU A 81 14.31 25.15 3.03
CA LEU A 81 14.42 23.82 2.46
C LEU A 81 15.68 23.12 2.99
N HIS A 82 15.52 21.94 3.59
CA HIS A 82 16.64 21.16 4.12
C HIS A 82 17.33 20.35 3.02
N ALA A 83 16.55 19.61 2.23
CA ALA A 83 17.03 18.79 1.13
C ALA A 83 15.97 18.69 0.02
N LEU A 84 16.38 18.29 -1.18
CA LEU A 84 15.45 17.93 -2.26
C LEU A 84 15.93 16.71 -3.02
N GLY A 85 14.98 15.92 -3.52
CA GLY A 85 15.21 14.84 -4.47
C GLY A 85 14.13 14.87 -5.55
N ALA A 86 14.28 14.08 -6.60
CA ALA A 86 13.31 14.06 -7.69
C ALA A 86 13.22 12.66 -8.31
N GLU A 87 12.08 12.36 -8.92
CA GLU A 87 11.89 11.10 -9.64
C GLU A 87 11.21 11.34 -10.98
N LEU A 88 11.61 10.54 -11.98
CA LEU A 88 10.90 10.39 -13.24
C LEU A 88 10.11 9.08 -13.19
N TRP A 89 8.85 9.16 -13.58
CA TRP A 89 7.90 8.05 -13.59
C TRP A 89 7.41 7.76 -15.00
N LEU A 90 7.12 6.49 -15.27
CA LEU A 90 6.34 6.02 -16.42
C LEU A 90 5.12 5.28 -15.90
N GLY A 91 3.95 5.89 -16.02
CA GLY A 91 2.73 5.35 -15.42
C GLY A 91 2.85 5.21 -13.90
N GLN A 92 2.85 3.98 -13.40
CA GLN A 92 2.91 3.68 -11.95
C GLN A 92 4.30 3.25 -11.46
N GLN A 93 5.35 3.42 -12.27
CA GLN A 93 6.70 2.98 -11.91
C GLN A 93 7.71 4.13 -11.96
N PRO A 94 8.52 4.33 -10.90
CA PRO A 94 9.66 5.22 -10.97
C PRO A 94 10.75 4.55 -11.83
N ILE A 95 11.21 5.26 -12.87
CA ILE A 95 12.21 4.77 -13.82
C ILE A 95 13.55 5.48 -13.70
N CYS A 96 13.58 6.64 -13.03
CA CYS A 96 14.80 7.39 -12.72
C CYS A 96 14.64 8.13 -11.40
N ARG A 97 15.72 8.24 -10.64
CA ARG A 97 15.75 8.99 -9.38
C ARG A 97 16.99 9.87 -9.31
N LEU A 98 16.77 11.11 -8.90
CA LEU A 98 17.78 11.95 -8.30
C LEU A 98 17.76 11.71 -6.80
N GLU A 99 18.83 11.11 -6.28
CA GLU A 99 19.01 10.95 -4.84
C GLU A 99 19.01 12.32 -4.15
N PRO A 100 18.40 12.44 -2.95
CA PRO A 100 18.28 13.73 -2.31
C PRO A 100 19.64 14.40 -2.07
N ILE A 101 19.68 15.73 -2.17
CA ILE A 101 20.84 16.55 -1.81
C ILE A 101 20.45 17.56 -0.75
N HIS A 102 21.36 17.87 0.17
CA HIS A 102 21.15 18.98 1.10
C HIS A 102 21.17 20.32 0.36
N CYS A 103 20.26 21.20 0.75
CA CYS A 103 20.11 22.53 0.18
C CYS A 103 20.79 23.61 1.03
N PHE A 104 21.48 23.25 2.11
CA PHE A 104 22.13 24.20 3.01
C PHE A 104 23.18 25.04 2.27
N GLY A 105 23.07 26.37 2.35
CA GLY A 105 23.94 27.30 1.63
C GLY A 105 23.52 27.61 0.18
N LEU A 106 22.43 27.01 -0.32
CA LEU A 106 21.85 27.38 -1.60
C LEU A 106 20.79 28.47 -1.42
N THR A 107 20.80 29.47 -2.30
CA THR A 107 19.73 30.47 -2.37
C THR A 107 18.50 29.87 -3.07
N ALA A 108 17.32 30.46 -2.86
CA ALA A 108 16.10 30.05 -3.57
C ALA A 108 16.27 30.05 -5.09
N GLY A 109 17.01 31.03 -5.64
CA GLY A 109 17.33 31.10 -7.07
C GLY A 109 18.21 29.93 -7.55
N LYS A 110 19.23 29.53 -6.76
CA LYS A 110 20.06 28.36 -7.08
C LYS A 110 19.26 27.06 -7.00
N ILE A 111 18.38 26.93 -6.01
CA ILE A 111 17.49 25.78 -5.86
C ILE A 111 16.60 25.66 -7.09
N ARG A 112 15.95 26.75 -7.52
CA ARG A 112 15.10 26.77 -8.71
C ARG A 112 15.87 26.39 -9.98
N ALA A 113 17.04 27.00 -10.20
CA ALA A 113 17.88 26.68 -11.35
C ALA A 113 18.30 25.20 -11.36
N TYR A 114 18.60 24.63 -10.19
CA TYR A 114 18.96 23.23 -10.05
C TYR A 114 17.76 22.31 -10.35
N THR A 115 16.56 22.61 -9.85
CA THR A 115 15.36 21.82 -10.17
C THR A 115 15.02 21.86 -11.66
N ASP A 116 15.27 22.98 -12.34
CA ASP A 116 15.08 23.08 -13.79
C ASP A 116 16.11 22.22 -14.55
N GLN A 117 17.37 22.21 -14.10
CA GLN A 117 18.42 21.36 -14.68
C GLN A 117 18.11 19.87 -14.52
N VAL A 118 17.57 19.46 -13.37
CA VAL A 118 17.15 18.07 -13.11
C VAL A 118 16.04 17.65 -14.08
N LEU A 119 15.05 18.51 -14.29
CA LEU A 119 13.95 18.24 -15.22
C LEU A 119 14.45 18.10 -16.67
N GLN A 120 15.38 18.98 -17.08
CA GLN A 120 16.05 18.90 -18.39
C GLN A 120 16.90 17.63 -18.53
N ALA A 121 17.58 17.20 -17.46
CA ALA A 121 18.36 15.97 -17.46
C ALA A 121 17.47 14.74 -17.65
N PHE A 122 16.33 14.66 -16.96
CA PHE A 122 15.33 13.60 -17.18
C PHE A 122 14.80 13.59 -18.62
N ALA A 123 14.40 14.75 -19.13
CA ALA A 123 13.91 14.91 -20.50
C ALA A 123 14.93 14.42 -21.53
N LYS A 124 16.19 14.84 -21.37
CA LYS A 124 17.30 14.44 -22.25
C LYS A 124 17.61 12.95 -22.17
N GLN A 125 17.72 12.40 -20.95
CA GLN A 125 18.13 11.01 -20.73
C GLN A 125 17.13 10.02 -21.34
N TYR A 126 15.83 10.31 -21.23
CA TYR A 126 14.78 9.41 -21.71
C TYR A 126 14.20 9.84 -23.07
N SER A 127 14.73 10.90 -23.68
CA SER A 127 14.24 11.48 -24.95
C SER A 127 12.74 11.79 -24.91
N VAL A 128 12.29 12.40 -23.80
CA VAL A 128 10.90 12.77 -23.55
C VAL A 128 10.77 14.27 -23.35
N THR A 129 9.55 14.77 -23.50
CA THR A 129 9.25 16.19 -23.25
C THR A 129 8.69 16.37 -21.85
N LEU A 130 9.40 17.14 -21.02
CA LEU A 130 8.96 17.52 -19.67
C LEU A 130 9.03 19.05 -19.55
N TYR A 131 7.89 19.68 -19.27
CA TYR A 131 7.81 21.14 -19.11
C TYR A 131 7.82 21.59 -17.65
N GLN A 132 7.28 20.75 -16.77
CA GLN A 132 7.16 21.03 -15.34
C GLN A 132 7.10 19.72 -14.55
N TYR A 133 7.34 19.82 -13.25
CA TYR A 133 7.00 18.75 -12.32
C TYR A 133 5.48 18.61 -12.24
N LYS A 134 5.00 17.37 -12.23
CA LYS A 134 3.58 17.05 -12.10
C LYS A 134 3.07 17.33 -10.70
N ASP A 135 3.88 16.99 -9.70
CA ASP A 135 3.57 17.19 -8.28
C ASP A 135 4.85 17.50 -7.48
N MET A 136 4.64 18.13 -6.33
CA MET A 136 5.66 18.43 -5.33
C MET A 136 5.19 17.91 -3.98
N PHE A 137 6.00 17.05 -3.35
CA PHE A 137 5.70 16.45 -2.07
C PHE A 137 6.57 17.08 -0.98
N GLU A 138 5.95 17.67 0.04
CA GLU A 138 6.66 18.10 1.25
C GLU A 138 6.81 16.91 2.20
N ILE A 139 8.05 16.65 2.61
CA ILE A 139 8.44 15.57 3.52
C ILE A 139 9.10 16.21 4.76
N SER A 140 8.81 15.67 5.95
CA SER A 140 9.52 16.06 7.16
C SER A 140 11.04 15.90 6.99
N PRO A 141 11.86 16.88 7.41
CA PRO A 141 13.33 16.77 7.35
C PRO A 141 13.89 15.58 8.12
N THR A 142 13.13 15.05 9.09
CA THR A 142 13.49 13.84 9.85
C THR A 142 13.59 12.59 8.98
N HIS A 143 12.96 12.59 7.81
CA HIS A 143 13.04 11.50 6.84
C HIS A 143 14.14 11.72 5.78
N CYS A 144 14.99 12.73 5.95
CA CYS A 144 16.13 12.93 5.06
C CYS A 144 17.03 11.68 5.08
N LEU A 145 17.36 11.16 3.89
CA LEU A 145 18.19 9.96 3.73
C LEU A 145 19.67 10.29 3.46
N VAL A 146 20.00 11.56 3.22
CA VAL A 146 21.36 12.00 2.88
C VAL A 146 22.27 11.89 4.10
N ARG A 147 23.48 11.32 3.96
CA ARG A 147 24.44 11.19 5.06
C ARG A 147 25.84 11.69 4.67
N PRO A 148 26.54 12.40 5.59
CA PRO A 148 26.09 12.84 6.91
C PRO A 148 25.04 13.96 6.83
N CYS A 149 23.99 13.91 7.68
CA CYS A 149 22.94 14.92 7.74
C CYS A 149 23.18 15.94 8.87
N PRO A 150 23.13 17.25 8.61
CA PRO A 150 23.26 18.27 9.67
C PRO A 150 22.18 18.20 10.76
N LEU A 151 20.97 17.75 10.41
CA LEU A 151 19.87 17.60 11.37
C LEU A 151 19.94 16.24 12.09
N HIS A 152 20.46 15.21 11.43
CA HIS A 152 20.47 13.83 11.92
C HIS A 152 21.80 13.12 11.56
N PRO A 153 22.93 13.48 12.18
CA PRO A 153 24.24 13.00 11.78
C PRO A 153 24.50 11.52 12.05
N GLN A 154 23.68 10.88 12.90
CA GLN A 154 23.89 9.51 13.39
C GLN A 154 22.71 8.55 13.11
N SER A 155 21.67 9.02 12.42
CA SER A 155 20.41 8.27 12.21
C SER A 155 20.41 7.45 10.92
#